data_AF-A0A1Q4FBU9-F1
#
_entry.id   AF-A0A1Q4FBU9-F1
#
_cell.length_a   1.000
_cell.length_b   1.000
_cell.length_c   1.000
_cell.angle_alpha   90.00
_cell.angle_beta   90.00
_cell.angle_gamma   90.00
#
_symmetry.space_group_name_H-M   'P 1'
#
loop_
_entity.id
_entity.type
_entity.pdbx_description
1 polymer ?
#
loop_
_entity_poly.entity_id
_entity_poly.type
_entity_poly.pdbx_seq_one_letter_code
_entity_poly.pdbx_strand_id
1 'polypeptide(L)'
;MQKRASIDPSHRHLARRVLALSLLAALVDAYAAANPLPADIPLQWPLAHERAAQTTPLRARLDALRISRPAPAGSQPRVLTVSNCADDDSSGSLRNAVELALSGDTIDLSHLVCSTISLSQGALKVELDDLTLLGPGADQLTLDAGGRDRILLHPGSGTLTIAGLTLANGRFDAVDNDIGFGGCIASGAMLVLRDSVVRDCLAVGVGSYGGAVLSGHLTMRNSTISGSSAFGDHPTNGTAAYGGGAFAYGVNILDSTISGNSAIGTDNAPLSHWEIGGGLFIARNGGSIERSTISNNFAIRFAGGLTQEGNLELRNSTVSGNVTAQDDGGGLRVRQVTSIRVVNSTIAGNHAGSHGGGISFIDNALPSTLVSSLVSGNSSASGADDVYSSMSLQVSGSHNLVMQAGGNVHLPADTLTADPLLLPLADNGGATLTHALPLDSPAIDQGENPDVRATDQRGTGYLREYNGRADIGAYEYQGNSARALPLDAWSQAATWLLAGLLALAAGLRRLTRRPVRD
;
A
#
# COMPACT_ATOMS: atom_id res chain seq x y z
N MET A 1 -34.53 37.71 -46.43
CA MET A 1 -33.11 37.46 -46.08
C MET A 1 -33.03 37.08 -44.61
N GLN A 2 -32.96 35.80 -44.28
CA GLN A 2 -32.62 35.31 -42.93
C GLN A 2 -31.61 34.18 -43.11
N LYS A 3 -30.34 34.42 -42.73
CA LYS A 3 -29.32 33.39 -42.61
C LYS A 3 -29.40 32.80 -41.21
N ARG A 4 -29.73 31.50 -41.10
CA ARG A 4 -29.49 30.69 -39.90
C ARG A 4 -28.01 30.31 -39.87
N ALA A 5 -27.31 30.63 -38.79
CA ALA A 5 -25.98 30.12 -38.53
C ALA A 5 -26.10 28.69 -37.96
N SER A 6 -25.54 27.70 -38.66
CA SER A 6 -25.38 26.34 -38.15
C SER A 6 -24.19 26.30 -37.20
N ILE A 7 -24.40 25.83 -35.97
CA ILE A 7 -23.33 25.57 -35.01
C ILE A 7 -22.69 24.23 -35.38
N ASP A 8 -21.38 24.25 -35.61
CA ASP A 8 -20.54 23.10 -35.98
C ASP A 8 -20.51 22.03 -34.85
N PRO A 9 -20.80 20.75 -35.15
CA PRO A 9 -20.76 19.65 -34.17
C PRO A 9 -19.38 19.41 -33.51
N SER A 10 -18.28 19.91 -34.09
CA SER A 10 -16.93 19.81 -33.50
C SER A 10 -16.81 20.48 -32.12
N HIS A 11 -17.57 21.55 -31.87
CA HIS A 11 -17.55 22.29 -30.61
C HIS A 11 -18.26 21.58 -29.44
N ARG A 12 -19.18 20.64 -29.73
CA ARG A 12 -19.89 19.88 -28.68
C ARG A 12 -18.99 18.80 -28.06
N HIS A 13 -18.05 18.25 -28.83
CA HIS A 13 -17.08 17.29 -28.34
C HIS A 13 -15.97 17.96 -27.54
N LEU A 14 -15.54 19.16 -27.95
CA LEU A 14 -14.56 19.94 -27.19
C LEU A 14 -15.12 20.39 -25.84
N ALA A 15 -16.36 20.90 -25.81
CA ALA A 15 -17.02 21.32 -24.58
C ALA A 15 -17.26 20.14 -23.61
N ARG A 16 -17.61 18.95 -24.12
CA ARG A 16 -17.75 17.73 -23.29
C ARG A 16 -16.41 17.21 -22.76
N ARG A 17 -15.35 17.28 -23.55
CA ARG A 17 -13.99 16.92 -23.10
C ARG A 17 -13.46 17.89 -22.05
N VAL A 18 -13.66 19.20 -22.24
CA VAL A 18 -13.29 20.21 -21.24
C VAL A 18 -14.10 20.02 -19.95
N LEU A 19 -15.41 19.74 -20.04
CA LEU A 19 -16.24 19.48 -18.86
C LEU A 19 -15.81 18.19 -18.14
N ALA A 20 -15.48 17.12 -18.87
CA ALA A 20 -15.01 15.86 -18.31
C ALA A 20 -13.63 15.98 -17.63
N LEU A 21 -12.68 16.71 -18.25
CA LEU A 21 -11.39 17.03 -17.63
C LEU A 21 -11.55 17.94 -16.40
N SER A 22 -12.49 18.88 -16.43
CA SER A 22 -12.80 19.76 -15.28
C SER A 22 -13.41 18.98 -14.12
N LEU A 23 -14.28 18.01 -14.43
CA LEU A 23 -14.88 17.11 -13.45
C LEU A 23 -13.87 16.10 -12.90
N LEU A 24 -12.93 15.61 -13.71
CA LEU A 24 -11.83 14.75 -13.26
C LEU A 24 -10.88 15.51 -12.33
N ALA A 25 -10.48 16.73 -12.69
CA ALA A 25 -9.65 17.59 -11.84
C ALA A 25 -10.36 17.93 -10.52
N ALA A 26 -11.66 18.24 -10.57
CA ALA A 26 -12.47 18.49 -9.38
C ALA A 26 -12.71 17.22 -8.53
N LEU A 27 -12.70 16.02 -9.13
CA LEU A 27 -12.78 14.74 -8.42
C LEU A 27 -11.45 14.36 -7.77
N VAL A 28 -10.31 14.70 -8.38
CA VAL A 28 -8.97 14.54 -7.79
C VAL A 28 -8.78 15.49 -6.60
N ASP A 29 -9.17 16.77 -6.76
CA ASP A 29 -9.16 17.74 -5.66
C ASP A 29 -10.17 17.36 -4.56
N ALA A 30 -11.33 16.81 -4.92
CA ALA A 30 -12.32 16.33 -3.94
C ALA A 30 -11.88 15.02 -3.24
N TYR A 31 -11.11 14.15 -3.90
CA TYR A 31 -10.53 12.94 -3.29
C TYR A 31 -9.40 13.30 -2.32
N ALA A 32 -8.57 14.27 -2.67
CA ALA A 32 -7.57 14.86 -1.77
C ALA A 32 -8.23 15.60 -0.59
N ALA A 33 -9.38 16.26 -0.81
CA ALA A 33 -10.11 16.96 0.25
C ALA A 33 -10.98 16.03 1.14
N ALA A 34 -11.38 14.86 0.64
CA ALA A 34 -12.17 13.88 1.39
C ALA A 34 -11.34 13.03 2.36
N ASN A 35 -10.02 12.98 2.18
CA ASN A 35 -9.05 12.41 3.11
C ASN A 35 -8.12 13.53 3.63
N PRO A 36 -8.60 14.40 4.54
CA PRO A 36 -7.72 15.39 5.14
C PRO A 36 -6.58 14.67 5.86
N LEU A 37 -5.39 15.28 5.86
CA LEU A 37 -4.28 14.95 6.76
C LEU A 37 -4.85 14.61 8.16
N PRO A 38 -4.39 13.55 8.85
CA PRO A 38 -4.77 13.29 10.23
C PRO A 38 -4.56 14.56 11.04
N ALA A 39 -5.64 15.14 11.57
CA ALA A 39 -5.66 16.52 12.07
C ALA A 39 -4.88 16.74 13.38
N ASP A 40 -4.22 15.70 13.92
CA ASP A 40 -3.59 15.71 15.25
C ASP A 40 -2.13 15.23 15.23
N ILE A 41 -1.27 15.84 14.38
CA ILE A 41 0.19 15.67 14.50
C ILE A 41 0.79 16.94 15.14
N PRO A 42 1.31 16.89 16.38
CA PRO A 42 1.90 18.05 17.03
C PRO A 42 3.14 18.52 16.27
N LEU A 43 3.07 19.72 15.69
CA LEU A 43 4.15 20.32 14.87
C LEU A 43 5.33 20.87 15.68
N GLN A 44 5.33 20.76 17.01
CA GLN A 44 6.42 21.25 17.86
C GLN A 44 6.61 20.37 19.09
N TRP A 45 7.76 19.71 19.19
CA TRP A 45 8.19 19.02 20.41
C TRP A 45 9.59 19.52 20.82
N PRO A 46 9.82 19.88 22.10
CA PRO A 46 11.14 20.32 22.55
C PRO A 46 11.95 19.12 23.04
N LEU A 47 13.25 19.08 22.73
CA LEU A 47 14.35 19.19 23.71
C LEU A 47 15.71 18.91 23.07
N ALA A 48 16.68 19.75 23.44
CA ALA A 48 18.11 19.56 23.21
C ALA A 48 18.63 18.35 24.02
N HIS A 49 19.69 17.68 23.56
CA HIS A 49 20.89 17.21 24.32
C HIS A 49 21.88 16.50 23.35
N GLU A 50 23.17 16.44 23.72
CA GLU A 50 24.33 16.24 22.83
C GLU A 50 24.66 14.77 22.45
N ARG A 51 25.41 14.67 21.34
CA ARG A 51 25.59 13.54 20.40
C ARG A 51 26.62 12.48 20.81
N ALA A 52 26.42 11.25 20.32
CA ALA A 52 27.51 10.30 20.00
C ALA A 52 27.52 9.99 18.50
N ALA A 53 28.67 10.20 17.85
CA ALA A 53 28.87 10.04 16.41
C ALA A 53 29.28 8.60 16.10
N GLN A 54 28.33 7.78 15.62
CA GLN A 54 28.48 6.60 14.76
C GLN A 54 27.23 5.71 14.91
N THR A 55 26.34 5.69 13.91
CA THR A 55 25.23 4.73 13.88
C THR A 55 25.74 3.40 13.34
N THR A 56 25.68 2.35 14.17
CA THR A 56 25.96 0.97 13.77
C THR A 56 24.99 0.55 12.65
N PRO A 57 25.41 -0.18 11.58
CA PRO A 57 24.51 -0.61 10.51
C PRO A 57 23.29 -1.37 11.04
N LEU A 58 22.11 -1.17 10.42
CA LEU A 58 20.84 -1.78 10.86
C LEU A 58 20.96 -3.26 11.20
N ARG A 59 21.57 -4.03 10.30
CA ARG A 59 21.78 -5.47 10.50
C ARG A 59 22.66 -5.74 11.71
N ALA A 60 23.72 -4.97 11.95
CA ALA A 60 24.55 -5.12 13.14
C ALA A 60 23.83 -4.71 14.45
N ARG A 61 22.85 -3.80 14.41
CA ARG A 61 21.99 -3.49 15.57
C ARG A 61 20.97 -4.59 15.86
N LEU A 62 20.34 -5.13 14.81
CA LEU A 62 19.48 -6.31 14.91
C LEU A 62 20.28 -7.53 15.40
N ASP A 63 21.49 -7.71 14.88
CA ASP A 63 22.42 -8.76 15.28
C ASP A 63 22.88 -8.58 16.74
N ALA A 64 23.04 -7.34 17.21
CA ALA A 64 23.32 -7.04 18.61
C ALA A 64 22.12 -7.29 19.55
N LEU A 65 20.90 -7.27 19.01
CA LEU A 65 19.68 -7.69 19.73
C LEU A 65 19.47 -9.21 19.70
N ARG A 66 20.28 -9.98 18.94
CA ARG A 66 20.16 -11.43 18.86
C ARG A 66 20.49 -12.08 20.20
N ILE A 67 19.45 -12.49 20.89
CA ILE A 67 19.48 -13.50 21.93
C ILE A 67 18.64 -14.65 21.36
N SER A 68 19.29 -15.74 20.93
CA SER A 68 18.57 -16.94 20.50
C SER A 68 18.70 -18.03 21.56
N ARG A 69 17.55 -18.56 21.98
CA ARG A 69 17.47 -19.80 22.76
C ARG A 69 17.01 -20.91 21.81
N PRO A 70 17.94 -21.53 21.05
CA PRO A 70 17.57 -22.63 20.18
C PRO A 70 17.01 -23.77 21.02
N ALA A 71 16.06 -24.52 20.46
CA ALA A 71 15.48 -25.65 21.17
C ALA A 71 16.55 -26.73 21.42
N PRO A 72 16.52 -27.43 22.57
CA PRO A 72 17.44 -28.53 22.83
C PRO A 72 17.35 -29.59 21.73
N ALA A 73 18.49 -30.13 21.31
CA ALA A 73 18.54 -31.17 20.28
C ALA A 73 17.62 -32.35 20.65
N GLY A 74 16.70 -32.70 19.75
CA GLY A 74 15.72 -33.79 19.94
C GLY A 74 14.40 -33.39 20.59
N SER A 75 14.20 -32.11 20.96
CA SER A 75 12.89 -31.60 21.37
C SER A 75 11.90 -31.60 20.19
N GLN A 76 10.64 -31.96 20.48
CA GLN A 76 9.55 -31.94 19.52
C GLN A 76 8.71 -30.68 19.73
N PRO A 77 8.23 -30.03 18.66
CA PRO A 77 7.29 -28.91 18.76
C PRO A 77 6.07 -29.25 19.62
N ARG A 78 5.75 -28.37 20.56
CA ARG A 78 4.59 -28.47 21.44
C ARG A 78 3.51 -27.47 21.05
N VAL A 79 2.30 -27.70 21.55
CA VAL A 79 1.21 -26.72 21.51
C VAL A 79 0.97 -26.21 22.93
N LEU A 80 1.08 -24.89 23.12
CA LEU A 80 0.82 -24.20 24.39
C LEU A 80 -0.50 -23.44 24.26
N THR A 81 -1.51 -23.83 25.02
CA THR A 81 -2.82 -23.19 24.97
C THR A 81 -2.86 -21.96 25.88
N VAL A 82 -3.32 -20.83 25.33
CA VAL A 82 -3.68 -19.64 26.10
C VAL A 82 -5.13 -19.80 26.57
N SER A 83 -5.37 -19.62 27.87
CA SER A 83 -6.67 -19.89 28.52
C SER A 83 -7.34 -18.64 29.08
N ASN A 84 -6.63 -17.51 29.13
CA ASN A 84 -7.18 -16.24 29.54
C ASN A 84 -6.55 -15.09 28.74
N CYS A 85 -7.18 -13.92 28.78
CA CYS A 85 -6.80 -12.75 28.00
C CYS A 85 -6.09 -11.67 28.83
N ALA A 86 -5.64 -12.03 30.04
CA ALA A 86 -4.88 -11.12 30.87
C ALA A 86 -3.47 -10.94 30.32
N ASP A 87 -2.91 -9.75 30.54
CA ASP A 87 -1.51 -9.45 30.25
C ASP A 87 -0.78 -9.19 31.57
N ASP A 88 -0.74 -10.18 32.45
CA ASP A 88 -0.30 -10.04 33.86
C ASP A 88 0.68 -11.14 34.31
N ASP A 89 1.29 -11.86 33.36
CA ASP A 89 2.19 -13.00 33.57
C ASP A 89 1.56 -14.20 34.31
N SER A 90 0.25 -14.16 34.57
CA SER A 90 -0.45 -15.27 35.20
C SER A 90 -0.43 -16.51 34.32
N SER A 91 -0.52 -17.68 34.96
CA SER A 91 -0.59 -18.95 34.24
C SER A 91 -1.76 -18.95 33.25
N GLY A 92 -1.47 -19.32 32.00
CA GLY A 92 -2.46 -19.36 30.94
C GLY A 92 -2.66 -18.04 30.18
N SER A 93 -1.95 -16.96 30.54
CA SER A 93 -1.85 -15.75 29.72
C SER A 93 -0.96 -15.96 28.49
N LEU A 94 -1.12 -15.12 27.46
CA LEU A 94 -0.27 -15.15 26.27
C LEU A 94 1.20 -14.89 26.62
N ARG A 95 1.46 -13.92 27.51
CA ARG A 95 2.83 -13.55 27.92
C ARG A 95 3.53 -14.72 28.61
N ASN A 96 2.84 -15.38 29.54
CA ASN A 96 3.36 -16.58 30.18
C ASN A 96 3.60 -17.73 29.18
N ALA A 97 2.72 -17.93 28.20
CA ALA A 97 2.91 -18.94 27.17
C ALA A 97 4.14 -18.65 26.28
N VAL A 98 4.41 -17.39 25.94
CA VAL A 98 5.62 -16.97 25.21
C VAL A 98 6.88 -17.26 26.02
N GLU A 99 6.87 -16.99 27.32
CA GLU A 99 8.03 -17.25 28.19
C GLU A 99 8.35 -18.74 28.36
N LEU A 100 7.33 -19.61 28.34
CA LEU A 100 7.47 -21.07 28.47
C LEU A 100 7.77 -21.79 27.15
N ALA A 101 7.60 -21.10 26.02
CA ALA A 101 7.79 -21.67 24.70
C ALA A 101 9.27 -22.02 24.43
N LEU A 102 9.46 -23.07 23.64
CA LEU A 102 10.72 -23.43 23.03
C LEU A 102 10.64 -23.17 21.52
N SER A 103 11.79 -23.01 20.88
CA SER A 103 11.84 -22.79 19.43
C SER A 103 11.12 -23.91 18.69
N GLY A 104 10.21 -23.54 17.79
CA GLY A 104 9.36 -24.44 17.02
C GLY A 104 7.97 -24.69 17.62
N ASP A 105 7.72 -24.26 18.87
CA ASP A 105 6.40 -24.41 19.50
C ASP A 105 5.32 -23.57 18.78
N THR A 106 4.06 -23.99 18.98
CA THR A 106 2.87 -23.23 18.62
C THR A 106 2.16 -22.76 19.88
N ILE A 107 1.86 -21.47 19.96
CA ILE A 107 0.97 -20.90 20.97
C ILE A 107 -0.41 -20.79 20.35
N ASP A 108 -1.36 -21.51 20.94
CA ASP A 108 -2.73 -21.62 20.46
C ASP A 108 -3.67 -20.72 21.27
N LEU A 109 -4.22 -19.73 20.58
CA LEU A 109 -5.21 -18.77 21.07
C LEU A 109 -6.61 -19.04 20.49
N SER A 110 -6.77 -20.08 19.66
CA SER A 110 -8.01 -20.33 18.89
C SER A 110 -9.24 -20.63 19.75
N HIS A 111 -9.02 -21.01 21.01
CA HIS A 111 -10.09 -21.29 21.97
C HIS A 111 -10.52 -20.07 22.80
N LEU A 112 -9.82 -18.94 22.69
CA LEU A 112 -10.15 -17.74 23.45
C LEU A 112 -11.49 -17.14 22.98
N VAL A 113 -12.29 -16.71 23.95
CA VAL A 113 -13.61 -16.10 23.72
C VAL A 113 -13.59 -14.58 23.77
N CYS A 114 -12.49 -13.98 24.24
CA CYS A 114 -12.33 -12.54 24.22
C CYS A 114 -12.01 -12.05 22.81
N SER A 115 -12.42 -10.82 22.50
CA SER A 115 -12.09 -10.18 21.22
C SER A 115 -10.74 -9.47 21.23
N THR A 116 -10.17 -9.24 22.42
CA THR A 116 -8.95 -8.42 22.59
C THR A 116 -8.11 -8.91 23.75
N ILE A 117 -6.79 -9.00 23.53
CA ILE A 117 -5.77 -9.03 24.58
C ILE A 117 -5.06 -7.68 24.54
N SER A 118 -5.22 -6.89 25.61
CA SER A 118 -4.55 -5.59 25.74
C SER A 118 -3.17 -5.76 26.36
N LEU A 119 -2.12 -5.44 25.60
CA LEU A 119 -0.73 -5.54 26.05
C LEU A 119 -0.35 -4.31 26.86
N SER A 120 -0.58 -4.38 28.18
CA SER A 120 -0.26 -3.33 29.13
C SER A 120 1.18 -3.36 29.65
N GLN A 121 1.87 -4.49 29.52
CA GLN A 121 3.24 -4.69 30.03
C GLN A 121 4.32 -4.53 28.95
N GLY A 122 3.98 -3.90 27.82
CA GLY A 122 4.89 -3.68 26.70
C GLY A 122 5.00 -4.88 25.75
N ALA A 123 6.01 -4.87 24.88
CA ALA A 123 6.14 -5.86 23.83
C ALA A 123 6.32 -7.31 24.35
N LEU A 124 5.77 -8.26 23.59
CA LEU A 124 6.08 -9.69 23.73
C LEU A 124 7.44 -9.95 23.07
N LYS A 125 8.43 -10.31 23.88
CA LYS A 125 9.78 -10.63 23.41
C LYS A 125 9.87 -12.11 23.06
N VAL A 126 10.05 -12.41 21.78
CA VAL A 126 10.18 -13.77 21.25
C VAL A 126 11.67 -14.07 21.06
N GLU A 127 12.37 -14.43 22.14
CA GLU A 127 13.80 -14.77 22.13
C GLU A 127 14.07 -16.23 21.67
N LEU A 128 13.28 -16.67 20.69
CA LEU A 128 13.30 -17.99 20.07
C LEU A 128 13.64 -17.84 18.59
N ASP A 129 14.16 -18.88 17.94
CA ASP A 129 14.36 -18.82 16.49
C ASP A 129 13.04 -19.00 15.72
N ASP A 130 12.19 -19.94 16.15
CA ASP A 130 10.91 -20.23 15.54
C ASP A 130 9.77 -20.18 16.56
N LEU A 131 8.65 -19.55 16.21
CA LEU A 131 7.43 -19.55 17.02
C LEU A 131 6.21 -19.36 16.11
N THR A 132 5.13 -20.08 16.39
CA THR A 132 3.83 -19.85 15.74
C THR A 132 2.81 -19.33 16.74
N LEU A 133 2.15 -18.21 16.41
CA LEU A 133 0.96 -17.73 17.10
C LEU A 133 -0.27 -18.08 16.24
N LEU A 134 -1.17 -18.90 16.77
CA LEU A 134 -2.39 -19.34 16.09
C LEU A 134 -3.62 -18.74 16.77
N GLY A 135 -4.32 -17.85 16.08
CA GLY A 135 -5.55 -17.23 16.55
C GLY A 135 -6.84 -17.87 16.02
N PRO A 136 -7.99 -17.46 16.57
CA PRO A 136 -9.31 -17.92 16.14
C PRO A 136 -9.76 -17.33 14.78
N GLY A 137 -9.06 -16.32 14.26
CA GLY A 137 -9.38 -15.57 13.05
C GLY A 137 -9.10 -14.08 13.24
N ALA A 138 -8.66 -13.38 12.19
CA ALA A 138 -8.29 -11.97 12.31
C ALA A 138 -9.44 -11.06 12.78
N ASP A 139 -10.68 -11.38 12.38
CA ASP A 139 -11.88 -10.66 12.82
C ASP A 139 -12.34 -11.02 14.24
N GLN A 140 -11.70 -12.01 14.87
CA GLN A 140 -12.11 -12.56 16.16
C GLN A 140 -11.21 -12.13 17.32
N LEU A 141 -9.89 -12.05 17.12
CA LEU A 141 -8.96 -11.70 18.19
C LEU A 141 -7.93 -10.66 17.77
N THR A 142 -7.90 -9.56 18.52
CA THR A 142 -6.90 -8.49 18.41
C THR A 142 -5.89 -8.56 19.55
N LEU A 143 -4.60 -8.54 19.22
CA LEU A 143 -3.53 -8.17 20.14
C LEU A 143 -3.33 -6.65 20.02
N ASP A 144 -3.69 -5.93 21.07
CA ASP A 144 -3.74 -4.46 21.07
C ASP A 144 -2.71 -3.88 22.04
N ALA A 145 -1.72 -3.14 21.53
CA ALA A 145 -0.72 -2.48 22.38
C ALA A 145 -1.12 -1.08 22.85
N GLY A 146 -2.27 -0.54 22.42
CA GLY A 146 -2.81 0.74 22.88
C GLY A 146 -1.87 1.94 22.71
N GLY A 147 -0.96 1.89 21.72
CA GLY A 147 0.04 2.92 21.45
C GLY A 147 1.16 2.99 22.47
N ARG A 148 1.34 1.98 23.33
CA ARG A 148 2.32 2.01 24.44
C ARG A 148 3.70 1.51 24.07
N ASP A 149 3.74 0.43 23.28
CA ASP A 149 4.95 -0.23 22.80
C ASP A 149 4.58 -1.05 21.56
N ARG A 150 5.55 -1.78 21.00
CA ARG A 150 5.32 -2.80 19.98
C ARG A 150 4.51 -3.95 20.55
N ILE A 151 3.96 -4.78 19.66
CA ILE A 151 3.31 -6.02 20.03
C ILE A 151 4.35 -7.13 20.10
N LEU A 152 5.19 -7.29 19.05
CA LEU A 152 6.15 -8.39 18.94
C LEU A 152 7.56 -7.89 18.61
N LEU A 153 8.53 -8.38 19.37
CA LEU A 153 9.95 -8.26 19.07
C LEU A 153 10.55 -9.66 18.92
N HIS A 154 10.99 -10.00 17.70
CA HIS A 154 11.57 -11.28 17.35
C HIS A 154 13.03 -11.11 16.86
N PRO A 155 14.00 -11.13 17.78
CA PRO A 155 15.42 -11.08 17.43
C PRO A 155 15.96 -12.42 16.89
N GLY A 156 15.18 -13.49 16.95
CA GLY A 156 15.55 -14.82 16.46
C GLY A 156 15.93 -14.86 14.98
N SER A 157 16.57 -15.96 14.58
CA SER A 157 17.08 -16.16 13.22
C SER A 157 16.20 -17.03 12.31
N GLY A 158 15.16 -17.66 12.88
CA GLY A 158 14.23 -18.54 12.17
C GLY A 158 12.95 -17.82 11.74
N THR A 159 11.80 -18.45 12.00
CA THR A 159 10.48 -18.02 11.51
C THR A 159 9.51 -17.68 12.63
N LEU A 160 9.05 -16.43 12.64
CA LEU A 160 7.85 -16.05 13.39
C LEU A 160 6.64 -16.15 12.48
N THR A 161 5.70 -17.03 12.82
CA THR A 161 4.42 -17.19 12.11
C THR A 161 3.28 -16.61 12.93
N ILE A 162 2.45 -15.80 12.30
CA ILE A 162 1.23 -15.23 12.86
C ILE A 162 0.08 -15.65 11.95
N ALA A 163 -0.87 -16.39 12.51
CA ALA A 163 -1.99 -16.94 11.77
C ALA A 163 -3.32 -16.59 12.44
N GLY A 164 -4.27 -16.02 11.71
CA GLY A 164 -5.62 -15.77 12.23
C GLY A 164 -5.69 -14.75 13.37
N LEU A 165 -4.87 -13.69 13.34
CA LEU A 165 -4.84 -12.66 14.38
C LEU A 165 -4.87 -11.25 13.77
N THR A 166 -5.47 -10.31 14.49
CA THR A 166 -5.24 -8.88 14.28
C THR A 166 -4.18 -8.39 15.27
N LEU A 167 -3.20 -7.63 14.79
CA LEU A 167 -2.19 -6.93 15.58
C LEU A 167 -2.39 -5.43 15.36
N ALA A 168 -2.76 -4.70 16.41
CA ALA A 168 -3.18 -3.31 16.28
C ALA A 168 -2.53 -2.35 17.29
N ASN A 169 -2.45 -1.09 16.89
CA ASN A 169 -2.06 0.03 17.76
C ASN A 169 -0.68 -0.16 18.41
N GLY A 170 0.27 -0.79 17.72
CA GLY A 170 1.65 -0.87 18.16
C GLY A 170 2.38 0.45 17.96
N ARG A 171 3.24 0.84 18.90
CA ARG A 171 4.07 2.03 18.78
C ARG A 171 5.52 1.76 19.15
N PHE A 172 6.46 2.27 18.37
CA PHE A 172 7.87 2.32 18.76
C PHE A 172 8.42 3.72 18.58
N ASP A 173 8.85 4.34 19.67
CA ASP A 173 9.56 5.62 19.66
C ASP A 173 11.05 5.37 19.90
N ALA A 174 11.86 5.59 18.87
CA ALA A 174 13.30 5.62 19.02
C ALA A 174 13.71 6.85 19.86
N VAL A 175 14.67 6.65 20.75
CA VAL A 175 15.24 7.72 21.58
C VAL A 175 16.48 8.27 20.87
N ASP A 176 16.75 9.57 21.06
CA ASP A 176 17.91 10.27 20.50
C ASP A 176 18.03 10.19 18.96
N ASN A 177 19.23 9.92 18.44
CA ASN A 177 19.52 9.77 17.00
C ASN A 177 19.32 8.33 16.49
N ASP A 178 18.48 7.54 17.17
CA ASP A 178 18.24 6.15 16.80
C ASP A 178 17.13 6.02 15.73
N ILE A 179 16.99 4.80 15.20
CA ILE A 179 16.09 4.45 14.11
C ILE A 179 14.90 3.69 14.70
N GLY A 180 13.69 4.10 14.32
CA GLY A 180 12.44 3.41 14.64
C GLY A 180 12.32 2.10 13.85
N PHE A 181 11.86 1.02 14.50
CA PHE A 181 11.72 -0.31 13.88
C PHE A 181 10.34 -0.90 14.14
N GLY A 182 9.52 -1.05 13.08
CA GLY A 182 8.32 -1.89 13.11
C GLY A 182 7.39 -1.61 14.27
N GLY A 183 6.48 -0.64 14.15
CA GLY A 183 5.63 -0.18 15.24
C GLY A 183 4.78 -1.28 15.88
N CYS A 184 4.38 -2.30 15.14
CA CYS A 184 3.72 -3.49 15.69
C CYS A 184 4.66 -4.68 15.81
N ILE A 185 5.42 -4.97 14.75
CA ILE A 185 6.27 -6.16 14.66
C ILE A 185 7.66 -5.75 14.20
N ALA A 186 8.68 -6.12 14.97
CA ALA A 186 10.05 -6.09 14.51
C ALA A 186 10.66 -7.49 14.56
N SER A 187 10.99 -8.04 13.39
CA SER A 187 11.66 -9.32 13.27
C SER A 187 12.96 -9.18 12.47
N GLY A 188 14.02 -9.82 12.96
CA GLY A 188 15.29 -9.89 12.23
C GLY A 188 15.39 -11.00 11.19
N ALA A 189 14.35 -11.82 11.06
CA ALA A 189 14.35 -13.01 10.23
C ALA A 189 13.07 -13.13 9.41
N MET A 190 12.59 -14.35 9.16
CA MET A 190 11.38 -14.59 8.40
C MET A 190 10.16 -14.26 9.26
N LEU A 191 9.28 -13.41 8.73
CA LEU A 191 7.95 -13.16 9.26
C LEU A 191 6.92 -13.71 8.29
N VAL A 192 6.03 -14.58 8.78
CA VAL A 192 4.92 -15.14 8.02
C VAL A 192 3.61 -14.61 8.59
N LEU A 193 2.86 -13.87 7.79
CA LEU A 193 1.48 -13.46 8.07
C LEU A 193 0.53 -14.31 7.23
N ARG A 194 -0.39 -15.00 7.89
CA ARG A 194 -1.42 -15.82 7.23
C ARG A 194 -2.78 -15.49 7.80
N ASP A 195 -3.75 -15.14 6.95
CA ASP A 195 -5.12 -14.84 7.41
C ASP A 195 -5.12 -13.80 8.55
N SER A 196 -4.22 -12.82 8.48
CA SER A 196 -3.90 -11.91 9.59
C SER A 196 -3.94 -10.44 9.17
N VAL A 197 -4.17 -9.56 10.13
CA VAL A 197 -4.21 -8.11 9.92
C VAL A 197 -3.18 -7.45 10.83
N VAL A 198 -2.37 -6.55 10.29
CA VAL A 198 -1.50 -5.65 11.07
C VAL A 198 -1.93 -4.22 10.76
N ARG A 199 -2.37 -3.46 11.76
CA ARG A 199 -2.94 -2.14 11.50
C ARG A 199 -2.66 -1.08 12.56
N ASP A 200 -2.75 0.18 12.11
CA ASP A 200 -2.73 1.37 12.97
C ASP A 200 -1.47 1.44 13.85
N CYS A 201 -0.34 1.02 13.27
CA CYS A 201 0.94 0.97 13.95
C CYS A 201 1.78 2.22 13.64
N LEU A 202 2.64 2.62 14.57
CA LEU A 202 3.50 3.79 14.39
C LEU A 202 4.94 3.49 14.80
N ALA A 203 5.89 3.80 13.93
CA ALA A 203 7.31 3.83 14.27
C ALA A 203 7.87 5.24 14.10
N VAL A 204 8.49 5.79 15.13
CA VAL A 204 9.10 7.12 15.17
C VAL A 204 10.60 7.01 15.41
N GLY A 205 11.40 7.82 14.73
CA GLY A 205 12.83 7.98 14.98
C GLY A 205 13.48 8.93 13.99
N VAL A 206 14.79 9.18 14.11
CA VAL A 206 15.50 10.00 13.10
C VAL A 206 15.42 9.35 11.72
N GLY A 207 15.56 8.03 11.70
CA GLY A 207 15.05 7.17 10.64
C GLY A 207 13.91 6.32 11.18
N SER A 208 12.95 5.90 10.36
CA SER A 208 11.91 4.94 10.77
C SER A 208 11.66 3.91 9.67
N TYR A 209 11.89 2.62 9.97
CA TYR A 209 11.88 1.54 9.00
C TYR A 209 10.75 0.56 9.33
N GLY A 210 9.72 0.55 8.49
CA GLY A 210 8.51 -0.22 8.73
C GLY A 210 7.63 0.46 9.77
N GLY A 211 6.59 1.17 9.36
CA GLY A 211 5.65 1.76 10.32
C GLY A 211 4.89 0.69 11.10
N ALA A 212 4.50 -0.39 10.42
CA ALA A 212 3.91 -1.57 11.06
C ALA A 212 4.94 -2.67 11.28
N VAL A 213 5.67 -3.03 10.22
CA VAL A 213 6.49 -4.23 10.15
C VAL A 213 7.91 -3.93 9.72
N LEU A 214 8.88 -4.35 10.53
CA LEU A 214 10.25 -4.60 10.09
C LEU A 214 10.47 -6.12 10.00
N SER A 215 11.02 -6.60 8.89
CA SER A 215 11.34 -8.03 8.72
C SER A 215 12.63 -8.28 7.92
N GLY A 216 13.30 -9.41 8.21
CA GLY A 216 14.35 -9.97 7.36
C GLY A 216 13.80 -10.53 6.05
N HIS A 217 12.60 -11.11 6.10
CA HIS A 217 11.83 -11.47 4.92
C HIS A 217 10.34 -11.51 5.29
N LEU A 218 9.49 -10.89 4.48
CA LEU A 218 8.05 -10.83 4.71
C LEU A 218 7.32 -11.80 3.78
N THR A 219 6.64 -12.78 4.35
CA THR A 219 5.69 -13.63 3.63
C THR A 219 4.28 -13.26 4.07
N MET A 220 3.42 -12.91 3.12
CA MET A 220 2.00 -12.62 3.39
C MET A 220 1.12 -13.53 2.54
N ARG A 221 0.10 -14.11 3.16
CA ARG A 221 -0.97 -14.82 2.46
C ARG A 221 -2.32 -14.45 3.05
N ASN A 222 -3.24 -13.97 2.21
CA ASN A 222 -4.59 -13.59 2.65
C ASN A 222 -4.55 -12.66 3.88
N SER A 223 -3.62 -11.70 3.86
CA SER A 223 -3.28 -10.85 5.00
C SER A 223 -3.23 -9.39 4.61
N THR A 224 -3.44 -8.51 5.59
CA THR A 224 -3.51 -7.06 5.39
C THR A 224 -2.51 -6.31 6.27
N ILE A 225 -1.80 -5.34 5.70
CA ILE A 225 -1.05 -4.32 6.44
C ILE A 225 -1.66 -2.95 6.12
N SER A 226 -2.19 -2.24 7.13
CA SER A 226 -2.92 -1.01 6.87
C SER A 226 -2.80 0.09 7.94
N GLY A 227 -3.11 1.34 7.56
CA GLY A 227 -3.26 2.46 8.50
C GLY A 227 -1.99 2.78 9.29
N SER A 228 -0.83 2.26 8.88
CA SER A 228 0.39 2.34 9.69
C SER A 228 1.34 3.41 9.16
N SER A 229 2.20 3.95 10.03
CA SER A 229 3.05 5.08 9.70
C SER A 229 4.49 4.90 10.15
N ALA A 230 5.42 5.15 9.24
CA ALA A 230 6.82 5.39 9.55
C ALA A 230 7.03 6.90 9.59
N PHE A 231 7.51 7.42 10.72
CA PHE A 231 7.71 8.85 10.94
C PHE A 231 9.18 9.16 11.23
N GLY A 232 9.82 9.85 10.29
CA GLY A 232 11.18 10.37 10.42
C GLY A 232 11.19 11.73 11.10
N ASP A 233 11.67 11.84 12.33
CA ASP A 233 11.71 13.10 13.08
C ASP A 233 13.11 13.44 13.58
N HIS A 234 13.63 14.58 13.15
CA HIS A 234 14.80 15.16 13.79
C HIS A 234 14.87 16.67 13.57
N PRO A 235 15.12 17.48 14.61
CA PRO A 235 15.08 18.94 14.51
C PRO A 235 16.25 19.58 13.74
N THR A 236 17.33 18.83 13.47
CA THR A 236 18.57 19.39 12.91
C THR A 236 19.33 18.51 11.90
N ASN A 237 18.82 17.32 11.57
CA ASN A 237 19.47 16.33 10.69
C ASN A 237 18.48 15.96 9.58
N GLY A 238 18.99 15.41 8.47
CA GLY A 238 18.12 14.73 7.50
C GLY A 238 17.43 13.53 8.15
N THR A 239 16.16 13.35 7.82
CA THR A 239 15.31 12.25 8.31
C THR A 239 15.08 11.21 7.22
N ALA A 240 14.66 10.02 7.63
CA ALA A 240 14.24 8.97 6.70
C ALA A 240 13.02 8.22 7.22
N ALA A 241 12.08 7.90 6.33
CA ALA A 241 10.98 7.00 6.63
C ALA A 241 10.85 5.99 5.50
N TYR A 242 11.13 4.71 5.76
CA TYR A 242 11.09 3.66 4.75
C TYR A 242 10.00 2.66 5.05
N GLY A 243 9.05 2.49 4.14
CA GLY A 243 8.01 1.48 4.32
C GLY A 243 7.00 1.90 5.39
N GLY A 244 6.08 2.82 5.08
CA GLY A 244 5.05 3.24 6.04
C GLY A 244 4.23 2.06 6.56
N GLY A 245 3.94 1.07 5.71
CA GLY A 245 3.38 -0.21 6.13
C GLY A 245 4.49 -1.16 6.58
N ALA A 246 5.38 -1.52 5.65
CA ALA A 246 6.43 -2.50 5.91
C ALA A 246 7.77 -2.15 5.27
N PHE A 247 8.84 -2.45 6.02
CA PHE A 247 10.20 -2.59 5.53
C PHE A 247 10.59 -4.07 5.60
N ALA A 248 10.99 -4.63 4.47
CA ALA A 248 11.43 -6.02 4.39
C ALA A 248 12.67 -6.14 3.51
N TYR A 249 13.64 -7.00 3.87
CA TYR A 249 14.75 -7.28 2.95
C TYR A 249 14.35 -8.20 1.79
N GLY A 250 13.21 -8.85 1.85
CA GLY A 250 12.67 -9.64 0.75
C GLY A 250 11.20 -9.93 0.99
N VAL A 251 10.46 -10.21 -0.08
CA VAL A 251 9.01 -10.40 0.01
C VAL A 251 8.48 -11.57 -0.81
N ASN A 252 7.46 -12.25 -0.27
CA ASN A 252 6.54 -13.12 -1.00
C ASN A 252 5.12 -12.78 -0.55
N ILE A 253 4.39 -12.03 -1.36
CA ILE A 253 3.06 -11.50 -1.02
C ILE A 253 2.04 -12.14 -1.97
N LEU A 254 1.03 -12.79 -1.40
CA LEU A 254 0.04 -13.54 -2.16
C LEU A 254 -1.37 -13.27 -1.63
N ASP A 255 -2.31 -12.95 -2.52
CA ASP A 255 -3.71 -12.74 -2.14
C ASP A 255 -3.85 -11.72 -1.00
N SER A 256 -3.04 -10.66 -1.00
CA SER A 256 -2.81 -9.81 0.18
C SER A 256 -2.95 -8.32 -0.11
N THR A 257 -3.21 -7.53 0.93
CA THR A 257 -3.42 -6.07 0.82
C THR A 257 -2.41 -5.27 1.64
N ILE A 258 -1.83 -4.23 1.04
CA ILE A 258 -1.04 -3.21 1.76
C ILE A 258 -1.67 -1.84 1.45
N SER A 259 -2.35 -1.23 2.42
CA SER A 259 -3.15 -0.04 2.13
C SER A 259 -3.25 1.01 3.21
N GLY A 260 -3.34 2.28 2.82
CA GLY A 260 -3.56 3.37 3.79
C GLY A 260 -2.36 3.61 4.70
N ASN A 261 -1.16 3.21 4.29
CA ASN A 261 0.05 3.39 5.09
C ASN A 261 0.83 4.63 4.66
N SER A 262 1.61 5.21 5.57
CA SER A 262 2.28 6.49 5.34
C SER A 262 3.76 6.52 5.72
N ALA A 263 4.60 7.02 4.82
CA ALA A 263 5.99 7.41 5.11
C ALA A 263 6.07 8.94 5.20
N ILE A 264 6.29 9.44 6.41
CA ILE A 264 6.17 10.86 6.76
C ILE A 264 7.45 11.28 7.50
N GLY A 265 7.81 12.55 7.44
CA GLY A 265 8.82 13.13 8.31
C GLY A 265 8.54 14.59 8.62
N THR A 266 9.33 15.18 9.51
CA THR A 266 9.27 16.62 9.76
C THR A 266 10.13 17.37 8.74
N ASP A 267 9.59 18.46 8.17
CA ASP A 267 10.32 19.37 7.25
C ASP A 267 11.34 20.26 8.02
N ASN A 268 12.09 19.67 8.95
CA ASN A 268 12.93 20.38 9.91
C ASN A 268 14.43 20.22 9.59
N ALA A 269 14.90 20.64 8.39
CA ALA A 269 16.28 21.10 8.12
C ALA A 269 16.54 21.32 6.61
N PRO A 270 17.57 22.10 6.23
CA PRO A 270 18.07 22.24 4.86
C PRO A 270 18.86 21.01 4.33
N LEU A 271 18.65 19.82 4.90
CA LEU A 271 19.38 18.58 4.58
C LEU A 271 18.49 17.58 3.82
N SER A 272 19.08 16.51 3.27
CA SER A 272 18.38 15.49 2.46
C SER A 272 17.42 14.64 3.29
N HIS A 273 16.16 14.58 2.87
CA HIS A 273 15.08 13.80 3.47
C HIS A 273 14.75 12.58 2.60
N TRP A 274 14.38 11.45 3.21
CA TRP A 274 14.21 10.17 2.52
C TRP A 274 12.96 9.41 2.99
N GLU A 275 11.78 10.01 2.82
CA GLU A 275 10.49 9.36 3.00
C GLU A 275 10.13 8.58 1.73
N ILE A 276 10.29 7.26 1.77
CA ILE A 276 10.17 6.37 0.61
C ILE A 276 9.30 5.15 0.91
N GLY A 277 8.37 4.85 0.02
CA GLY A 277 7.59 3.61 0.08
C GLY A 277 6.52 3.72 1.16
N GLY A 278 5.51 4.55 0.96
CA GLY A 278 4.41 4.71 1.91
C GLY A 278 3.77 3.37 2.29
N GLY A 279 3.61 2.46 1.32
CA GLY A 279 3.16 1.09 1.58
C GLY A 279 4.31 0.16 1.95
N LEU A 280 5.21 -0.08 1.00
CA LEU A 280 6.21 -1.14 1.10
C LEU A 280 7.59 -0.69 0.61
N PHE A 281 8.62 -0.96 1.41
CA PHE A 281 10.02 -0.87 1.02
C PHE A 281 10.67 -2.25 1.00
N ILE A 282 11.11 -2.70 -0.18
CA ILE A 282 11.78 -3.98 -0.38
C ILE A 282 13.29 -3.74 -0.53
N ALA A 283 14.08 -4.09 0.49
CA ALA A 283 15.51 -3.82 0.52
C ALA A 283 16.33 -5.00 -0.01
N ARG A 284 17.20 -4.81 -1.01
CA ARG A 284 18.23 -5.78 -1.45
C ARG A 284 17.73 -7.05 -2.15
N ASN A 285 16.98 -7.93 -1.48
CA ASN A 285 16.76 -9.28 -2.02
C ASN A 285 15.61 -9.35 -3.06
N GLY A 286 14.80 -8.30 -3.17
CA GLY A 286 13.67 -8.28 -4.09
C GLY A 286 12.55 -9.22 -3.64
N GLY A 287 11.78 -9.76 -4.59
CA GLY A 287 10.72 -10.70 -4.25
C GLY A 287 9.59 -10.79 -5.28
N SER A 288 8.48 -11.39 -4.85
CA SER A 288 7.28 -11.56 -5.66
C SER A 288 6.02 -11.04 -4.96
N ILE A 289 5.15 -10.41 -5.75
CA ILE A 289 3.84 -9.93 -5.33
C ILE A 289 2.82 -10.43 -6.35
N GLU A 290 1.87 -11.24 -5.90
CA GLU A 290 0.91 -11.92 -6.76
C GLU A 290 -0.53 -11.84 -6.21
N ARG A 291 -1.51 -11.59 -7.08
CA ARG A 291 -2.93 -11.48 -6.71
C ARG A 291 -3.21 -10.51 -5.56
N SER A 292 -2.41 -9.46 -5.48
CA SER A 292 -2.35 -8.57 -4.32
C SER A 292 -2.66 -7.13 -4.69
N THR A 293 -3.08 -6.35 -3.70
CA THR A 293 -3.42 -4.94 -3.87
C THR A 293 -2.58 -4.04 -2.98
N ILE A 294 -1.90 -3.07 -3.60
CA ILE A 294 -1.15 -2.03 -2.91
C ILE A 294 -1.82 -0.70 -3.22
N SER A 295 -2.51 -0.12 -2.23
CA SER A 295 -3.39 1.01 -2.52
C SER A 295 -3.50 2.07 -1.47
N ASN A 296 -3.75 3.32 -1.89
CA ASN A 296 -3.99 4.45 -0.98
C ASN A 296 -2.85 4.65 0.03
N ASN A 297 -1.63 4.28 -0.33
CA ASN A 297 -0.46 4.56 0.50
C ASN A 297 0.14 5.91 0.14
N PHE A 298 0.75 6.56 1.12
CA PHE A 298 1.23 7.93 1.01
C PHE A 298 2.71 8.04 1.39
N ALA A 299 3.49 8.80 0.64
CA ALA A 299 4.82 9.20 1.04
C ALA A 299 5.00 10.70 0.78
N ILE A 300 5.65 11.43 1.68
CA ILE A 300 5.92 12.86 1.43
C ILE A 300 6.78 13.01 0.16
N ARG A 301 7.82 12.19 0.01
CA ARG A 301 8.82 12.40 -1.04
C ARG A 301 8.71 11.44 -2.19
N PHE A 302 8.89 10.15 -1.95
CA PHE A 302 9.05 9.18 -3.03
C PHE A 302 8.21 7.95 -2.82
N ALA A 303 7.72 7.33 -3.90
CA ALA A 303 7.06 6.03 -3.82
C ALA A 303 5.92 5.98 -2.80
N GLY A 304 4.76 6.55 -3.15
CA GLY A 304 3.57 6.41 -2.30
C GLY A 304 3.25 4.94 -2.03
N GLY A 305 3.25 4.12 -3.08
CA GLY A 305 2.92 2.70 -3.02
C GLY A 305 4.10 1.85 -2.57
N LEU A 306 5.00 1.55 -3.51
CA LEU A 306 6.09 0.62 -3.26
C LEU A 306 7.42 1.06 -3.89
N THR A 307 8.51 0.67 -3.27
CA THR A 307 9.87 0.78 -3.84
C THR A 307 10.62 -0.52 -3.62
N GLN A 308 11.60 -0.78 -4.49
CA GLN A 308 12.53 -1.89 -4.30
C GLN A 308 13.99 -1.45 -4.46
N GLU A 309 14.88 -2.22 -3.86
CA GLU A 309 16.34 -2.24 -4.05
C GLU A 309 16.85 -3.66 -4.40
N GLY A 310 15.96 -4.49 -4.93
CA GLY A 310 16.22 -5.83 -5.46
C GLY A 310 15.16 -6.18 -6.50
N ASN A 311 15.47 -7.09 -7.42
CA ASN A 311 14.57 -7.40 -8.53
C ASN A 311 13.17 -7.82 -8.05
N LEU A 312 12.13 -7.21 -8.62
CA LEU A 312 10.75 -7.41 -8.20
C LEU A 312 9.91 -8.00 -9.33
N GLU A 313 9.16 -9.03 -8.99
CA GLU A 313 8.07 -9.56 -9.80
C GLU A 313 6.71 -9.11 -9.27
N LEU A 314 5.95 -8.40 -10.10
CA LEU A 314 4.58 -7.99 -9.82
C LEU A 314 3.65 -8.68 -10.82
N ARG A 315 2.72 -9.50 -10.34
CA ARG A 315 1.88 -10.34 -11.20
C ARG A 315 0.42 -10.35 -10.81
N ASN A 316 -0.49 -10.34 -11.77
CA ASN A 316 -1.93 -10.47 -11.51
C ASN A 316 -2.35 -9.55 -10.35
N SER A 317 -1.78 -8.35 -10.25
CA SER A 317 -1.85 -7.51 -9.06
C SER A 317 -2.25 -6.09 -9.42
N THR A 318 -2.78 -5.37 -8.43
CA THR A 318 -3.23 -3.98 -8.59
C THR A 318 -2.43 -3.04 -7.69
N VAL A 319 -1.84 -1.99 -8.27
CA VAL A 319 -1.20 -0.89 -7.53
C VAL A 319 -1.98 0.39 -7.83
N SER A 320 -2.74 0.90 -6.87
CA SER A 320 -3.71 1.98 -7.16
C SER A 320 -3.85 3.05 -6.09
N GLY A 321 -4.07 4.30 -6.52
CA GLY A 321 -4.41 5.39 -5.60
C GLY A 321 -3.27 5.76 -4.66
N ASN A 322 -2.03 5.34 -4.94
CA ASN A 322 -0.90 5.67 -4.10
C ASN A 322 -0.35 7.05 -4.48
N VAL A 323 0.07 7.82 -3.49
CA VAL A 323 0.38 9.23 -3.65
C VAL A 323 1.76 9.52 -3.09
N THR A 324 2.55 10.28 -3.85
CA THR A 324 3.67 11.00 -3.29
C THR A 324 3.57 12.50 -3.53
N ALA A 325 3.79 13.28 -2.47
CA ALA A 325 3.46 14.71 -2.48
C ALA A 325 4.48 15.57 -3.22
N GLN A 326 5.77 15.23 -3.17
CA GLN A 326 6.84 16.11 -3.66
C GLN A 326 7.56 15.57 -4.89
N ASP A 327 7.99 14.30 -4.89
CA ASP A 327 8.88 13.80 -5.93
C ASP A 327 8.22 12.67 -6.76
N ASP A 328 8.99 11.68 -7.22
CA ASP A 328 8.60 10.74 -8.27
C ASP A 328 8.02 9.42 -7.77
N GLY A 329 7.27 8.75 -8.67
CA GLY A 329 6.93 7.33 -8.54
C GLY A 329 5.73 7.07 -7.65
N GLY A 330 4.57 7.69 -7.89
CA GLY A 330 3.39 7.56 -7.02
C GLY A 330 3.04 6.12 -6.66
N GLY A 331 2.95 5.25 -7.68
CA GLY A 331 2.71 3.82 -7.52
C GLY A 331 3.98 3.04 -7.18
N LEU A 332 4.96 3.08 -8.09
CA LEU A 332 6.19 2.30 -7.99
C LEU A 332 7.42 3.15 -8.36
N ARG A 333 8.45 3.07 -7.52
CA ARG A 333 9.77 3.61 -7.84
C ARG A 333 10.83 2.51 -7.91
N VAL A 334 11.48 2.40 -9.07
CA VAL A 334 12.55 1.43 -9.33
C VAL A 334 13.88 2.11 -9.01
N ARG A 335 14.58 1.59 -7.99
CA ARG A 335 15.82 2.18 -7.46
C ARG A 335 17.00 1.22 -7.59
N GLN A 336 18.20 1.81 -7.62
CA GLN A 336 19.46 1.08 -7.73
C GLN A 336 19.57 0.27 -9.03
N VAL A 337 20.65 -0.50 -9.16
CA VAL A 337 20.95 -1.34 -10.33
C VAL A 337 20.06 -2.59 -10.29
N THR A 338 18.76 -2.39 -10.48
CA THR A 338 17.70 -3.40 -10.34
C THR A 338 16.68 -3.26 -11.48
N SER A 339 15.83 -4.26 -11.62
CA SER A 339 14.77 -4.31 -12.63
C SER A 339 13.44 -4.75 -12.02
N ILE A 340 12.36 -4.48 -12.75
CA ILE A 340 11.04 -5.04 -12.46
C ILE A 340 10.54 -5.89 -13.62
N ARG A 341 9.77 -6.93 -13.29
CA ARG A 341 8.94 -7.67 -14.23
C ARG A 341 7.49 -7.54 -13.79
N VAL A 342 6.70 -6.84 -14.59
CA VAL A 342 5.27 -6.63 -14.37
C VAL A 342 4.50 -7.46 -15.40
N VAL A 343 3.63 -8.36 -14.93
CA VAL A 343 2.87 -9.27 -15.79
C VAL A 343 1.41 -9.22 -15.40
N ASN A 344 0.50 -9.08 -16.37
CA ASN A 344 -0.94 -9.16 -16.13
C ASN A 344 -1.38 -8.27 -14.95
N SER A 345 -0.82 -7.06 -14.81
CA SER A 345 -1.04 -6.23 -13.62
C SER A 345 -1.54 -4.85 -14.00
N THR A 346 -2.23 -4.20 -13.06
CA THR A 346 -2.83 -2.88 -13.24
C THR A 346 -2.15 -1.89 -12.28
N ILE A 347 -1.54 -0.83 -12.82
CA ILE A 347 -0.94 0.26 -12.06
C ILE A 347 -1.67 1.55 -12.47
N ALA A 348 -2.62 2.01 -11.64
CA ALA A 348 -3.56 3.05 -12.04
C ALA A 348 -3.92 4.03 -10.94
N GLY A 349 -4.33 5.25 -11.29
CA GLY A 349 -4.81 6.23 -10.32
C GLY A 349 -3.75 6.68 -9.30
N ASN A 350 -2.47 6.45 -9.55
CA ASN A 350 -1.39 6.88 -8.66
C ASN A 350 -0.93 8.31 -9.00
N HIS A 351 -0.44 9.05 -8.00
CA HIS A 351 -0.04 10.44 -8.14
C HIS A 351 1.40 10.70 -7.67
N ALA A 352 2.15 11.49 -8.44
CA ALA A 352 3.48 11.97 -8.07
C ALA A 352 3.58 13.50 -8.15
N GLY A 353 4.15 14.12 -7.12
CA GLY A 353 4.42 15.57 -7.11
C GLY A 353 5.41 16.03 -8.19
N SER A 354 6.19 15.11 -8.77
CA SER A 354 7.16 15.39 -9.83
C SER A 354 6.87 14.60 -11.11
N HIS A 355 7.43 13.40 -11.32
CA HIS A 355 7.24 12.59 -12.53
C HIS A 355 6.83 11.15 -12.23
N GLY A 356 6.22 10.48 -13.22
CA GLY A 356 5.93 9.05 -13.15
C GLY A 356 4.96 8.72 -12.02
N GLY A 357 3.73 9.23 -12.11
CA GLY A 357 2.65 8.87 -11.20
C GLY A 357 2.50 7.35 -11.05
N GLY A 358 2.55 6.62 -12.16
CA GLY A 358 2.52 5.15 -12.17
C GLY A 358 3.86 4.55 -11.75
N ILE A 359 4.84 4.59 -12.66
CA ILE A 359 6.18 4.02 -12.48
C ILE A 359 7.25 5.07 -12.75
N SER A 360 8.21 5.21 -11.84
CA SER A 360 9.42 6.02 -12.04
C SER A 360 10.68 5.16 -11.95
N PHE A 361 11.53 5.25 -12.96
CA PHE A 361 12.86 4.65 -13.01
C PHE A 361 13.93 5.72 -12.78
N ILE A 362 14.70 5.59 -11.70
CA ILE A 362 15.79 6.53 -11.41
C ILE A 362 17.10 6.12 -12.09
N ASP A 363 18.08 7.03 -12.04
CA ASP A 363 19.43 6.83 -12.56
C ASP A 363 20.00 5.51 -12.06
N ASN A 364 20.45 4.67 -13.00
CA ASN A 364 21.01 3.32 -12.83
C ASN A 364 20.03 2.13 -12.81
N ALA A 365 18.72 2.34 -12.96
CA ALA A 365 17.77 1.25 -13.15
C ALA A 365 18.16 0.39 -14.39
N LEU A 366 18.06 -0.92 -14.24
CA LEU A 366 18.26 -1.87 -15.34
C LEU A 366 17.01 -1.93 -16.23
N PRO A 367 17.16 -2.36 -17.50
CA PRO A 367 16.03 -2.65 -18.37
C PRO A 367 15.00 -3.53 -17.67
N SER A 368 13.74 -3.14 -17.81
CA SER A 368 12.61 -3.79 -17.12
C SER A 368 11.60 -4.34 -18.13
N THR A 369 10.72 -5.21 -17.67
CA THR A 369 9.79 -5.95 -18.55
C THR A 369 8.35 -5.70 -18.12
N LEU A 370 7.52 -5.35 -19.08
CA LEU A 370 6.07 -5.28 -18.93
C LEU A 370 5.44 -6.25 -19.94
N VAL A 371 4.57 -7.15 -19.48
CA VAL A 371 3.81 -8.06 -20.37
C VAL A 371 2.35 -8.04 -19.98
N SER A 372 1.47 -7.84 -20.96
CA SER A 372 0.01 -7.84 -20.75
C SER A 372 -0.43 -6.96 -19.57
N SER A 373 0.30 -5.86 -19.34
CA SER A 373 0.14 -5.01 -18.16
C SER A 373 -0.34 -3.61 -18.53
N LEU A 374 -1.10 -3.03 -17.61
CA LEU A 374 -1.78 -1.77 -17.77
C LEU A 374 -1.16 -0.74 -16.81
N VAL A 375 -0.63 0.36 -17.35
CA VAL A 375 -0.17 1.52 -16.58
C VAL A 375 -0.88 2.76 -17.14
N SER A 376 -1.93 3.23 -16.46
CA SER A 376 -2.84 4.24 -17.01
C SER A 376 -3.60 4.99 -15.92
N GLY A 377 -4.08 6.20 -16.24
CA GLY A 377 -4.89 7.01 -15.31
C GLY A 377 -4.08 7.47 -14.09
N ASN A 378 -2.75 7.41 -14.18
CA ASN A 378 -1.87 8.01 -13.19
C ASN A 378 -1.73 9.51 -13.48
N SER A 379 -1.14 10.26 -12.56
CA SER A 379 -0.93 11.70 -12.74
C SER A 379 0.39 12.16 -12.13
N SER A 380 0.98 13.20 -12.72
CA SER A 380 2.17 13.85 -12.17
C SER A 380 2.21 15.34 -12.49
N ALA A 381 2.91 16.14 -11.68
CA ALA A 381 2.94 17.60 -11.89
C ALA A 381 3.82 18.02 -13.09
N SER A 382 4.82 17.20 -13.44
CA SER A 382 5.81 17.52 -14.49
C SER A 382 5.59 16.75 -15.81
N GLY A 383 4.53 15.93 -15.89
CA GLY A 383 4.17 15.11 -17.06
C GLY A 383 4.88 13.75 -17.10
N ALA A 384 4.58 12.95 -18.14
CA ALA A 384 4.90 11.52 -18.21
C ALA A 384 4.27 10.72 -17.07
N ASP A 385 2.94 10.81 -17.01
CA ASP A 385 2.15 10.40 -15.86
C ASP A 385 2.23 8.89 -15.56
N ASP A 386 2.24 8.04 -16.58
CA ASP A 386 2.21 6.59 -16.38
C ASP A 386 3.59 6.00 -16.17
N VAL A 387 4.54 6.30 -17.05
CA VAL A 387 5.90 5.76 -16.97
C VAL A 387 6.95 6.82 -17.27
N TYR A 388 7.87 7.02 -16.33
CA TYR A 388 8.96 7.98 -16.46
C TYR A 388 10.33 7.33 -16.22
N SER A 389 11.35 7.82 -16.94
CA SER A 389 12.76 7.57 -16.62
C SER A 389 13.62 8.80 -16.83
N SER A 390 14.54 9.05 -15.91
CA SER A 390 15.55 10.12 -16.01
C SER A 390 16.64 9.82 -17.06
N MET A 391 16.72 8.58 -17.54
CA MET A 391 17.69 8.11 -18.53
C MET A 391 17.00 7.34 -19.65
N SER A 392 17.65 7.21 -20.81
CA SER A 392 17.14 6.34 -21.88
C SER A 392 17.01 4.91 -21.35
N LEU A 393 15.79 4.38 -21.38
CA LEU A 393 15.44 3.10 -20.81
C LEU A 393 14.62 2.29 -21.80
N GLN A 394 15.12 1.11 -22.13
CA GLN A 394 14.35 0.12 -22.87
C GLN A 394 13.46 -0.66 -21.92
N VAL A 395 12.16 -0.65 -22.20
CA VAL A 395 11.20 -1.59 -21.63
C VAL A 395 10.97 -2.70 -22.64
N SER A 396 11.09 -3.96 -22.20
CA SER A 396 10.80 -5.13 -23.04
C SER A 396 9.45 -5.75 -22.70
N GLY A 397 9.02 -6.70 -23.53
CA GLY A 397 7.77 -7.44 -23.39
C GLY A 397 6.77 -7.12 -24.50
N SER A 398 5.49 -7.27 -24.22
CA SER A 398 4.43 -7.34 -25.24
C SER A 398 3.05 -7.02 -24.66
N HIS A 399 2.13 -6.59 -25.52
CA HIS A 399 0.70 -6.45 -25.23
C HIS A 399 0.38 -5.57 -24.01
N ASN A 400 1.11 -4.48 -23.84
CA ASN A 400 0.86 -3.55 -22.75
C ASN A 400 -0.13 -2.46 -23.16
N LEU A 401 -0.69 -1.78 -22.16
CA LEU A 401 -1.41 -0.53 -22.34
C LEU A 401 -0.78 0.53 -21.44
N VAL A 402 -0.17 1.53 -22.06
CA VAL A 402 0.46 2.68 -21.38
C VAL A 402 0.05 3.95 -22.11
N MET A 403 -0.72 4.82 -21.48
CA MET A 403 -1.24 6.01 -22.16
C MET A 403 -0.18 7.09 -22.33
N GLN A 404 0.67 7.30 -21.31
CA GLN A 404 1.66 8.36 -21.30
C GLN A 404 3.01 7.91 -20.73
N ALA A 405 4.02 7.84 -21.60
CA ALA A 405 5.39 7.60 -21.20
C ALA A 405 6.30 8.80 -21.49
N GLY A 406 7.34 8.98 -20.67
CA GLY A 406 8.34 10.01 -20.86
C GLY A 406 9.21 9.76 -22.09
N GLY A 407 9.78 10.82 -22.68
CA GLY A 407 10.53 10.73 -23.94
C GLY A 407 11.78 9.84 -23.91
N ASN A 408 12.29 9.51 -22.73
CA ASN A 408 13.41 8.59 -22.55
C ASN A 408 12.99 7.12 -22.44
N VAL A 409 11.68 6.84 -22.35
CA VAL A 409 11.15 5.49 -22.18
C VAL A 409 10.81 4.91 -23.55
N HIS A 410 11.47 3.81 -23.91
CA HIS A 410 11.23 3.09 -25.14
C HIS A 410 10.37 1.85 -24.86
N LEU A 411 9.07 1.97 -25.09
CA LEU A 411 8.11 0.89 -24.92
C LEU A 411 8.08 -0.05 -26.15
N PRO A 412 7.62 -1.31 -25.97
CA PRO A 412 7.33 -2.20 -27.09
C PRO A 412 6.38 -1.57 -28.11
N ALA A 413 6.61 -1.81 -29.41
CA ALA A 413 5.88 -1.15 -30.51
C ALA A 413 4.38 -1.49 -30.56
N ASP A 414 3.99 -2.62 -29.96
CA ASP A 414 2.61 -3.10 -29.82
C ASP A 414 1.90 -2.54 -28.57
N THR A 415 2.54 -1.65 -27.80
CA THR A 415 1.91 -1.02 -26.63
C THR A 415 0.76 -0.10 -27.05
N LEU A 416 -0.43 -0.37 -26.52
CA LEU A 416 -1.62 0.45 -26.74
C LEU A 416 -1.54 1.74 -25.91
N THR A 417 -2.09 2.83 -26.44
CA THR A 417 -2.11 4.16 -25.80
C THR A 417 -3.54 4.71 -25.58
N ALA A 418 -4.56 3.89 -25.84
CA ALA A 418 -5.96 4.26 -25.64
C ALA A 418 -6.34 4.24 -24.15
N ASP A 419 -7.34 5.04 -23.78
CA ASP A 419 -7.91 5.01 -22.43
C ASP A 419 -8.55 3.65 -22.14
N PRO A 420 -8.10 2.90 -21.11
CA PRO A 420 -8.63 1.58 -20.79
C PRO A 420 -10.04 1.61 -20.20
N LEU A 421 -10.59 2.78 -19.87
CA LEU A 421 -11.91 2.95 -19.27
C LEU A 421 -12.06 2.21 -17.95
N LEU A 422 -11.00 2.16 -17.13
CA LEU A 422 -11.01 1.46 -15.85
C LEU A 422 -12.16 1.95 -14.96
N LEU A 423 -12.94 1.01 -14.42
CA LEU A 423 -13.87 1.30 -13.34
C LEU A 423 -13.09 1.60 -12.04
N PRO A 424 -13.69 2.29 -11.05
CA PRO A 424 -13.03 2.56 -9.78
C PRO A 424 -12.50 1.29 -9.09
N LEU A 425 -11.44 1.44 -8.29
CA LEU A 425 -10.93 0.35 -7.44
C LEU A 425 -12.05 -0.11 -6.51
N ALA A 426 -12.47 -1.36 -6.63
CA ALA A 426 -13.62 -1.89 -5.90
C ALA A 426 -13.45 -3.39 -5.63
N ASP A 427 -14.33 -3.91 -4.77
CA ASP A 427 -14.50 -5.34 -4.60
C ASP A 427 -15.28 -5.88 -5.81
N ASN A 428 -14.53 -6.43 -6.78
CA ASN A 428 -15.09 -7.11 -7.94
C ASN A 428 -15.03 -8.64 -7.78
N GLY A 429 -15.02 -9.11 -6.53
CA GLY A 429 -14.78 -10.49 -6.14
C GLY A 429 -13.31 -10.84 -5.93
N GLY A 430 -13.07 -12.03 -5.37
CA GLY A 430 -11.73 -12.51 -5.04
C GLY A 430 -11.24 -12.05 -3.66
N ALA A 431 -9.94 -12.20 -3.40
CA ALA A 431 -9.34 -11.87 -2.11
C ALA A 431 -8.92 -10.39 -1.96
N THR A 432 -8.75 -9.68 -3.08
CA THR A 432 -8.20 -8.31 -3.10
C THR A 432 -8.90 -7.43 -4.13
N LEU A 433 -8.90 -6.11 -3.91
CA LEU A 433 -9.60 -5.14 -4.76
C LEU A 433 -8.94 -5.03 -6.15
N THR A 434 -9.75 -4.81 -7.18
CA THR A 434 -9.31 -4.69 -8.58
C THR A 434 -9.96 -3.49 -9.27
N HIS A 435 -9.42 -3.10 -10.43
CA HIS A 435 -10.14 -2.27 -11.38
C HIS A 435 -10.79 -3.16 -12.44
N ALA A 436 -12.13 -3.17 -12.48
CA ALA A 436 -12.86 -3.90 -13.50
C ALA A 436 -12.85 -3.15 -14.86
N LEU A 437 -12.96 -3.91 -15.95
CA LEU A 437 -13.08 -3.38 -17.31
C LEU A 437 -14.55 -3.33 -17.75
N PRO A 438 -15.04 -2.23 -18.33
CA PRO A 438 -16.33 -2.20 -19.03
C PRO A 438 -16.22 -2.83 -20.42
N LEU A 439 -17.37 -3.21 -21.00
CA LEU A 439 -17.47 -3.94 -22.28
C LEU A 439 -16.77 -3.25 -23.46
N ASP A 440 -16.64 -1.93 -23.44
CA ASP A 440 -16.02 -1.11 -24.48
C ASP A 440 -14.54 -0.79 -24.23
N SER A 441 -13.93 -1.41 -23.20
CA SER A 441 -12.52 -1.21 -22.91
C SER A 441 -11.62 -1.72 -24.05
N PRO A 442 -10.63 -0.92 -24.50
CA PRO A 442 -9.64 -1.37 -25.47
C PRO A 442 -8.66 -2.41 -24.90
N ALA A 443 -8.70 -2.70 -23.60
CA ALA A 443 -7.86 -3.72 -22.98
C ALA A 443 -8.43 -5.15 -23.15
N ILE A 444 -9.72 -5.27 -23.50
CA ILE A 444 -10.40 -6.56 -23.61
C ILE A 444 -9.87 -7.35 -24.80
N ASP A 445 -9.57 -8.63 -24.56
CA ASP A 445 -9.01 -9.57 -25.53
C ASP A 445 -7.77 -8.99 -26.24
N GLN A 446 -6.97 -8.14 -25.57
CA GLN A 446 -5.73 -7.56 -26.12
C GLN A 446 -4.45 -8.02 -25.42
N GLY A 447 -4.57 -8.83 -24.37
CA GLY A 447 -3.47 -9.29 -23.55
C GLY A 447 -2.86 -10.62 -23.97
N GLU A 448 -2.01 -11.11 -23.07
CA GLU A 448 -1.34 -12.40 -23.10
C GLU A 448 -1.41 -13.06 -21.72
N ASN A 449 -1.15 -14.37 -21.69
CA ASN A 449 -1.04 -15.17 -20.47
C ASN A 449 0.26 -15.98 -20.48
N PRO A 450 1.42 -15.31 -20.40
CA PRO A 450 2.72 -15.96 -20.62
C PRO A 450 3.04 -17.04 -19.56
N ASP A 451 2.42 -16.94 -18.39
CA ASP A 451 2.63 -17.86 -17.28
C ASP A 451 1.53 -18.96 -17.22
N VAL A 452 0.69 -19.07 -18.25
CA VAL A 452 -0.40 -20.07 -18.41
C VAL A 452 -1.26 -20.20 -17.13
N ARG A 453 -1.64 -19.05 -16.57
CA ARG A 453 -2.44 -19.00 -15.34
C ARG A 453 -3.89 -19.35 -15.65
N ALA A 454 -4.52 -20.12 -14.76
CA ALA A 454 -5.93 -20.47 -14.90
C ALA A 454 -6.85 -19.28 -14.57
N THR A 455 -6.40 -18.36 -13.70
CA THR A 455 -7.24 -17.31 -13.13
C THR A 455 -6.57 -15.93 -13.15
N ASP A 456 -7.38 -14.88 -13.18
CA ASP A 456 -6.92 -13.51 -13.02
C ASP A 456 -6.61 -13.17 -11.54
N GLN A 457 -6.49 -11.87 -11.19
CA GLN A 457 -6.23 -11.44 -9.81
C GLN A 457 -7.21 -12.00 -8.79
N ARG A 458 -8.47 -12.19 -9.17
CA ARG A 458 -9.55 -12.57 -8.24
C ARG A 458 -9.46 -14.04 -7.81
N GLY A 459 -8.66 -14.84 -8.53
CA GLY A 459 -8.41 -16.24 -8.18
C GLY A 459 -9.52 -17.19 -8.62
N THR A 460 -9.72 -18.26 -7.85
CA THR A 460 -10.61 -19.37 -8.23
C THR A 460 -12.02 -18.88 -8.59
N GLY A 461 -12.52 -19.30 -9.76
CA GLY A 461 -13.82 -18.89 -10.29
C GLY A 461 -13.77 -17.76 -11.32
N TYR A 462 -12.60 -17.12 -11.48
CA TYR A 462 -12.39 -16.04 -12.44
C TYR A 462 -11.27 -16.40 -13.40
N LEU A 463 -11.62 -16.80 -14.63
CA LEU A 463 -10.66 -17.19 -15.66
C LEU A 463 -9.64 -16.09 -16.00
N ARG A 464 -8.42 -16.47 -16.39
CA ARG A 464 -7.42 -15.53 -16.95
C ARG A 464 -7.56 -15.34 -18.45
N GLU A 465 -8.16 -16.31 -19.13
CA GLU A 465 -8.47 -16.22 -20.54
C GLU A 465 -9.95 -16.53 -20.70
N TYR A 466 -10.69 -15.53 -21.14
CA TYR A 466 -12.08 -15.68 -21.54
C TYR A 466 -12.19 -15.53 -23.06
N ASN A 467 -13.05 -16.32 -23.71
CA ASN A 467 -13.16 -16.34 -25.18
C ASN A 467 -11.85 -16.60 -25.96
N GLY A 468 -10.83 -17.19 -25.32
CA GLY A 468 -9.59 -17.63 -25.97
C GLY A 468 -8.48 -16.58 -26.04
N ARG A 469 -8.63 -15.44 -25.36
CA ARG A 469 -7.57 -14.47 -25.15
C ARG A 469 -7.65 -13.90 -23.73
N ALA A 470 -6.55 -13.34 -23.25
CA ALA A 470 -6.51 -12.62 -21.97
C ALA A 470 -6.73 -11.13 -22.21
N ASP A 471 -7.20 -10.43 -21.18
CA ASP A 471 -7.23 -8.97 -21.14
C ASP A 471 -5.89 -8.39 -20.69
N ILE A 472 -5.59 -7.16 -21.11
CA ILE A 472 -4.46 -6.41 -20.58
C ILE A 472 -4.80 -5.93 -19.15
N GLY A 473 -3.92 -6.24 -18.19
CA GLY A 473 -4.07 -5.86 -16.78
C GLY A 473 -4.47 -7.02 -15.87
N ALA A 474 -4.81 -6.70 -14.62
CA ALA A 474 -5.03 -7.67 -13.55
C ALA A 474 -6.41 -8.35 -13.55
N TYR A 475 -7.35 -7.82 -14.31
CA TYR A 475 -8.75 -8.21 -14.34
C TYR A 475 -9.13 -8.74 -15.72
N GLU A 476 -9.86 -9.85 -15.75
CA GLU A 476 -10.43 -10.44 -16.96
C GLU A 476 -11.94 -10.17 -17.07
N TYR A 477 -12.37 -9.53 -18.14
CA TYR A 477 -13.77 -9.30 -18.45
C TYR A 477 -14.45 -10.59 -18.91
N GLN A 478 -15.47 -11.02 -18.16
CA GLN A 478 -16.18 -12.30 -18.40
C GLN A 478 -17.68 -12.09 -18.68
N GLY A 479 -18.06 -10.96 -19.28
CA GLY A 479 -19.44 -10.69 -19.70
C GLY A 479 -20.44 -10.37 -18.57
N ASN A 480 -20.08 -10.64 -17.31
CA ASN A 480 -20.85 -10.27 -16.14
C ASN A 480 -20.20 -9.06 -15.47
N SER A 481 -20.62 -7.85 -15.84
CA SER A 481 -20.53 -6.75 -14.87
C SER A 481 -21.43 -7.16 -13.71
N ALA A 482 -20.85 -7.50 -12.56
CA ALA A 482 -21.63 -7.56 -11.34
C ALA A 482 -22.38 -6.23 -11.24
N ARG A 483 -23.71 -6.35 -11.38
CA ARG A 483 -24.76 -5.39 -11.06
C ARG A 483 -24.19 -4.20 -10.29
N ALA A 484 -24.22 -3.02 -10.91
CA ALA A 484 -24.16 -1.76 -10.17
C ALA A 484 -25.19 -1.87 -9.03
N LEU A 485 -24.73 -2.13 -7.81
CA LEU A 485 -25.57 -2.07 -6.63
C LEU A 485 -25.74 -0.59 -6.26
N PRO A 486 -26.89 -0.25 -5.68
CA PRO A 486 -27.74 0.85 -6.12
C PRO A 486 -27.21 2.22 -5.70
N LEU A 487 -27.86 3.27 -6.21
CA LEU A 487 -27.75 4.68 -5.86
C LEU A 487 -28.07 4.96 -4.37
N ASP A 488 -27.44 4.27 -3.43
CA ASP A 488 -27.76 4.34 -1.99
C ASP A 488 -26.55 4.83 -1.17
N ALA A 489 -25.47 5.23 -1.82
CA ALA A 489 -24.30 5.87 -1.19
C ALA A 489 -24.23 7.38 -1.52
N TRP A 490 -25.36 8.08 -1.46
CA TRP A 490 -25.32 9.53 -1.27
C TRP A 490 -25.18 9.75 0.23
N SER A 491 -23.99 10.12 0.69
CA SER A 491 -23.79 10.58 2.06
C SER A 491 -24.79 11.70 2.37
N GLN A 492 -25.24 11.81 3.62
CA GLN A 492 -26.18 12.86 4.03
C GLN A 492 -25.71 14.25 3.55
N ALA A 493 -24.40 14.48 3.53
CA ALA A 493 -23.76 15.68 3.02
C ALA A 493 -24.09 15.99 1.55
N ALA A 494 -24.17 14.98 0.68
CA ALA A 494 -24.47 15.16 -0.73
C ALA A 494 -25.97 15.47 -0.98
N THR A 495 -26.87 14.91 -0.18
CA THR A 495 -28.29 15.33 -0.13
C THR A 495 -28.47 16.76 0.38
N TRP A 496 -27.69 17.19 1.38
CA TRP A 496 -27.71 18.58 1.88
C TRP A 496 -27.15 19.57 0.86
N LEU A 497 -26.10 19.20 0.14
CA LEU A 497 -25.55 19.99 -0.98
C LEU A 497 -26.55 20.15 -2.13
N LEU A 498 -27.25 19.07 -2.51
CA LEU A 498 -28.27 19.12 -3.55
C LEU A 498 -29.48 19.95 -3.11
N ALA A 499 -29.92 19.81 -1.85
CA ALA A 499 -30.99 20.63 -1.26
C ALA A 499 -30.61 22.11 -1.19
N GLY A 500 -29.36 22.43 -0.83
CA GLY A 500 -28.81 23.78 -0.82
C GLY A 500 -28.75 24.42 -2.22
N LEU A 501 -28.29 23.66 -3.22
CA LEU A 501 -28.23 24.12 -4.62
C LEU A 501 -29.62 24.33 -5.21
N LEU A 502 -30.59 23.48 -4.88
CA LEU A 502 -32.00 23.65 -5.30
C LEU A 502 -32.68 24.83 -4.60
N ALA A 503 -32.38 25.09 -3.33
CA ALA A 503 -32.87 26.26 -2.60
C ALA A 503 -32.30 27.58 -3.16
N LEU A 504 -31.02 27.60 -3.54
CA LEU A 504 -30.38 28.72 -4.23
C LEU A 504 -30.99 28.98 -5.61
N ALA A 505 -31.23 27.92 -6.40
CA ALA A 505 -31.89 28.03 -7.69
C ALA A 505 -33.36 28.51 -7.58
N ALA A 506 -34.08 28.11 -6.53
CA ALA A 506 -35.44 28.58 -6.24
C ALA A 506 -35.48 30.03 -5.73
N GLY A 507 -34.48 30.45 -4.94
CA GLY A 507 -34.30 31.83 -4.47
C GLY A 507 -34.00 32.81 -5.60
N LEU A 508 -33.13 32.42 -6.54
CA LEU A 508 -32.82 33.19 -7.75
C LEU A 508 -34.01 33.35 -8.70
N ARG A 509 -34.96 32.40 -8.72
CA ARG A 509 -36.23 32.52 -9.47
C ARG A 509 -37.27 33.42 -8.80
N ARG A 510 -37.20 33.65 -7.49
CA ARG A 510 -38.08 34.61 -6.79
C ARG A 510 -37.61 36.06 -6.91
N LEU A 511 -36.31 36.30 -7.11
CA LEU A 511 -35.73 37.63 -7.31
C LEU A 511 -35.95 38.21 -8.72
N THR A 512 -36.38 37.37 -9.69
CA THR A 512 -36.61 37.78 -11.09
C THR A 512 -38.08 38.03 -11.44
N ARG A 513 -39.02 37.89 -10.50
CA ARG A 513 -40.42 38.30 -10.68
C ARG A 513 -40.71 39.60 -9.93
N ARG A 514 -40.40 40.74 -10.55
CA ARG A 514 -41.07 42.02 -10.18
C ARG A 514 -42.53 41.94 -10.64
N PRO A 515 -43.52 42.34 -9.82
CA PRO A 515 -44.90 42.45 -10.26
C PRO A 515 -45.00 43.63 -11.24
N VAL A 516 -45.55 43.37 -12.43
CA VAL A 516 -46.13 44.43 -13.26
C VAL A 516 -47.37 44.91 -12.51
N ARG A 517 -47.41 46.19 -12.17
CA ARG A 517 -48.64 46.91 -11.87
C ARG A 517 -48.68 48.17 -12.74
N ASP A 518 -49.89 48.43 -13.21
CA ASP A 518 -50.33 49.49 -14.12
C ASP A 518 -49.82 50.89 -13.78
#